data_AF-A0A800IBV4-F1
#
_entry.id   AF-A0A800IBV4-F1
#
_cell.length_a   1.000
_cell.length_b   1.000
_cell.length_c   1.000
_cell.angle_alpha   90.00
_cell.angle_beta   90.00
_cell.angle_gamma   90.00
#
_symmetry.space_group_name_H-M   'P 1'
#
loop_
_entity.id
_entity.type
_entity.pdbx_description
1 polymer ?
#
loop_
_entity_poly.entity_id
_entity_poly.type
_entity_poly.pdbx_seq_one_letter_code
_entity_poly.pdbx_strand_id
1 'polypeptide(L)'
;MKQNWWAAKAINLLRKTGCTNCPLSQPGPCSNCLTCLGPVPLFLPPADLNGFTALASYQGPAADLVKAIKYKGLRSPIKALGKALAQQVATGQPRPATVVTWIPASTRHRAQRGADHAELLARSVAHHLDLPARRLLLRAPGPAQHTLTVTQRRSGPTLRSRPINPDARVLLIDDVTTTGASVRTAARALRRAGAKQVTVAVVAATPPRYTPRRPRPLTARSR
;
A
#
# COMPACT_ATOMS: atom_id res chain seq x y z
N MET A 1 -22.81 -7.26 22.62
CA MET A 1 -21.38 -6.90 22.73
C MET A 1 -20.53 -7.89 21.91
N LYS A 2 -20.18 -7.56 20.65
CA LYS A 2 -19.39 -8.43 19.74
C LYS A 2 -18.27 -7.63 19.05
N GLN A 3 -17.66 -6.69 19.77
CA GLN A 3 -16.54 -5.89 19.28
C GLN A 3 -15.26 -6.38 19.97
N ASN A 4 -14.28 -6.82 19.17
CA ASN A 4 -12.84 -6.94 19.50
C ASN A 4 -12.15 -8.31 19.42
N TRP A 5 -12.86 -9.44 19.25
CA TRP A 5 -12.21 -10.77 19.25
C TRP A 5 -11.17 -10.99 18.14
N TRP A 6 -11.36 -10.47 16.93
CA TRP A 6 -10.45 -10.66 15.80
C TRP A 6 -9.15 -9.82 15.86
N ALA A 7 -9.20 -8.60 16.40
CA ALA A 7 -7.99 -7.80 16.55
C ALA A 7 -7.14 -8.23 17.75
N ALA A 8 -7.78 -8.68 18.83
CA ALA A 8 -7.09 -9.33 19.92
C ALA A 8 -6.36 -10.58 19.41
N LYS A 9 -6.92 -11.31 18.43
CA LYS A 9 -6.28 -12.48 17.80
C LYS A 9 -5.13 -12.11 16.87
N ALA A 10 -5.20 -11.01 16.12
CA ALA A 10 -4.11 -10.54 15.27
C ALA A 10 -2.94 -9.91 16.04
N ILE A 11 -3.27 -9.11 17.05
CA ILE A 11 -2.31 -8.60 18.05
C ILE A 11 -1.73 -9.80 18.81
N ASN A 12 -2.55 -10.79 19.21
CA ASN A 12 -2.05 -12.04 19.79
C ASN A 12 -1.25 -12.89 18.82
N LEU A 13 -1.51 -12.91 17.51
CA LEU A 13 -0.70 -13.68 16.56
C LEU A 13 0.68 -13.04 16.40
N LEU A 14 0.74 -11.71 16.42
CA LEU A 14 2.00 -10.95 16.50
C LEU A 14 2.66 -11.04 17.89
N ARG A 15 1.91 -11.46 18.93
CA ARG A 15 2.38 -11.75 20.30
C ARG A 15 2.71 -13.23 20.57
N LYS A 16 2.18 -14.17 19.76
CA LYS A 16 2.20 -15.64 19.97
C LYS A 16 3.28 -16.33 19.17
N THR A 17 3.94 -15.64 18.24
CA THR A 17 5.33 -16.01 17.92
C THR A 17 6.14 -15.63 19.16
N GLY A 18 6.77 -16.59 19.82
CA GLY A 18 7.45 -16.43 21.12
C GLY A 18 8.68 -15.51 21.09
N CYS A 19 8.55 -14.32 20.52
CA CYS A 19 9.58 -13.32 20.44
C CYS A 19 9.42 -12.38 21.64
N THR A 20 10.05 -12.76 22.75
CA THR A 20 10.14 -11.97 24.00
C THR A 20 10.75 -10.58 23.81
N ASN A 21 11.29 -10.29 22.60
CA ASN A 21 11.85 -9.01 22.17
C ASN A 21 11.13 -8.34 20.95
N CYS A 22 9.97 -8.84 20.42
CA CYS A 22 9.42 -8.25 19.17
C CYS A 22 8.81 -6.85 19.38
N PRO A 23 9.30 -5.81 18.68
CA PRO A 23 8.90 -4.42 18.88
C PRO A 23 7.65 -4.07 18.05
N LEU A 24 6.48 -4.55 18.47
CA LEU A 24 5.28 -3.71 18.36
C LEU A 24 5.21 -2.71 19.54
N SER A 25 6.23 -2.73 20.41
CA SER A 25 6.41 -1.87 21.58
C SER A 25 7.56 -0.83 21.48
N GLN A 26 8.44 -0.83 20.45
CA GLN A 26 9.42 0.23 20.03
C GLN A 26 9.93 -0.05 18.56
N PRO A 27 10.87 0.64 17.86
CA PRO A 27 10.66 0.95 16.43
C PRO A 27 11.15 -0.12 15.42
N GLY A 28 10.29 -1.03 14.99
CA GLY A 28 10.57 -1.89 13.82
C GLY A 28 9.89 -3.26 13.88
N PRO A 29 9.20 -3.76 12.83
CA PRO A 29 9.14 -5.20 12.69
C PRO A 29 10.58 -5.65 12.45
N CYS A 30 11.12 -6.50 13.31
CA CYS A 30 12.36 -7.21 13.00
C CYS A 30 12.13 -8.10 11.76
N SER A 31 13.21 -8.65 11.19
CA SER A 31 13.14 -9.60 10.06
C SER A 31 12.12 -10.71 10.30
N ASN A 32 12.05 -11.28 11.51
CA ASN A 32 11.07 -12.30 11.87
C ASN A 32 9.62 -11.78 11.81
N CYS A 33 9.39 -10.55 12.27
CA CYS A 33 8.05 -9.95 12.27
C CYS A 33 7.61 -9.56 10.82
N LEU A 34 8.55 -9.36 9.88
CA LEU A 34 8.26 -9.28 8.44
C LEU A 34 7.92 -10.64 7.82
N THR A 35 8.62 -11.71 8.19
CA THR A 35 8.27 -13.08 7.77
C THR A 35 6.85 -13.46 8.20
N CYS A 36 6.42 -13.01 9.39
CA CYS A 36 5.06 -13.23 9.90
C CYS A 36 3.97 -12.50 9.09
N LEU A 37 4.29 -11.45 8.34
CA LEU A 37 3.31 -10.77 7.48
C LEU A 37 2.88 -11.66 6.29
N GLY A 38 3.67 -12.69 5.99
CA GLY A 38 3.42 -13.62 4.89
C GLY A 38 4.17 -13.21 3.62
N PRO A 39 4.06 -14.02 2.56
CA PRO A 39 4.89 -13.87 1.37
C PRO A 39 4.61 -12.53 0.67
N VAL A 40 5.69 -11.94 0.14
CA VAL A 40 5.61 -10.84 -0.82
C VAL A 40 4.83 -11.34 -2.04
N PRO A 41 3.71 -10.69 -2.42
CA PRO A 41 2.94 -11.14 -3.56
C PRO A 41 3.72 -10.88 -4.84
N LEU A 42 3.69 -11.85 -5.76
CA LEU A 42 4.07 -11.59 -7.14
C LEU A 42 3.01 -10.65 -7.74
N PHE A 43 3.30 -9.36 -7.69
CA PHE A 43 2.48 -8.34 -8.31
C PHE A 43 3.19 -7.90 -9.58
N LEU A 44 2.62 -8.27 -10.73
CA LEU A 44 3.02 -7.63 -11.98
C LEU A 44 2.54 -6.18 -11.92
N PRO A 45 3.46 -5.19 -11.86
CA PRO A 45 3.02 -3.81 -11.95
C PRO A 45 2.24 -3.66 -13.25
N PRO A 46 1.08 -2.97 -13.25
CA PRO A 46 0.47 -2.58 -14.51
C PRO A 46 1.51 -1.82 -15.34
N ALA A 47 1.47 -1.98 -16.67
CA ALA A 47 2.51 -1.50 -17.59
C ALA A 47 2.83 0.01 -17.46
N ASP A 48 1.93 0.77 -16.82
CA ASP A 48 2.05 2.19 -16.54
C ASP A 48 2.78 2.53 -15.22
N LEU A 49 3.37 1.56 -14.49
CA LEU A 49 4.22 1.78 -13.31
C LEU A 49 5.68 1.43 -13.60
N ASN A 50 6.61 2.25 -13.08
CA ASN A 50 8.05 1.97 -13.21
C ASN A 50 8.56 0.93 -12.20
N GLY A 51 7.77 0.63 -11.17
CA GLY A 51 8.13 -0.33 -10.12
C GLY A 51 7.02 -0.42 -9.08
N PHE A 52 6.90 -1.59 -8.46
CA PHE A 52 5.94 -1.86 -7.41
C PHE A 52 6.56 -2.75 -6.34
N THR A 53 6.44 -2.32 -5.09
CA THR A 53 6.97 -3.02 -3.91
C THR A 53 5.82 -3.24 -2.93
N ALA A 54 5.71 -4.45 -2.38
CA ALA A 54 4.82 -4.76 -1.28
C ALA A 54 5.57 -5.53 -0.20
N LEU A 55 5.31 -5.25 1.09
CA LEU A 55 5.90 -6.05 2.17
C LEU A 55 5.23 -7.43 2.28
N ALA A 56 3.93 -7.53 1.98
CA ALA A 56 3.18 -8.75 2.19
C ALA A 56 1.93 -8.88 1.32
N SER A 57 1.40 -10.10 1.25
CA SER A 57 0.09 -10.37 0.66
C SER A 57 -1.01 -9.87 1.62
N TYR A 58 -2.06 -9.24 1.09
CA TYR A 58 -3.20 -8.76 1.91
C TYR A 58 -4.11 -9.92 2.33
N GLN A 59 -3.61 -10.75 3.23
CA GLN A 59 -4.26 -11.91 3.85
C GLN A 59 -3.67 -12.16 5.23
N GLY A 60 -4.33 -12.98 6.05
CA GLY A 60 -3.81 -13.41 7.36
C GLY A 60 -3.32 -12.24 8.24
N PRO A 61 -2.13 -12.37 8.87
CA PRO A 61 -1.58 -11.36 9.77
C PRO A 61 -1.42 -9.97 9.16
N ALA A 62 -1.00 -9.86 7.90
CA ALA A 62 -0.86 -8.58 7.21
C ALA A 62 -2.20 -7.88 7.02
N ALA A 63 -3.25 -8.63 6.65
CA ALA A 63 -4.59 -8.07 6.51
C ALA A 63 -5.12 -7.56 7.85
N ASP A 64 -4.86 -8.27 8.93
CA ASP A 64 -5.36 -7.88 10.25
C ASP A 64 -4.57 -6.71 10.85
N LEU A 65 -3.26 -6.64 10.63
CA LEU A 65 -2.43 -5.49 10.98
C LEU A 65 -2.92 -4.22 10.27
N VAL A 66 -3.16 -4.30 8.95
CA VAL A 66 -3.70 -3.18 8.17
C VAL A 66 -5.07 -2.75 8.70
N LYS A 67 -5.97 -3.68 9.06
CA LYS A 67 -7.26 -3.34 9.68
C LYS A 67 -7.08 -2.68 11.05
N ALA A 68 -6.17 -3.17 11.88
CA ALA A 68 -5.89 -2.60 13.19
C ALA A 68 -5.37 -1.16 13.07
N ILE A 69 -4.46 -0.90 12.14
CA ILE A 69 -3.98 0.44 11.81
C ILE A 69 -5.17 1.31 11.35
N LYS A 70 -5.93 0.86 10.35
CA LYS A 70 -7.01 1.66 9.74
C LYS A 70 -8.18 1.99 10.65
N TYR A 71 -8.59 1.06 11.50
CA TYR A 71 -9.88 1.13 12.19
C TYR A 71 -9.78 1.10 13.72
N LYS A 72 -8.60 0.80 14.28
CA LYS A 72 -8.39 0.75 15.74
C LYS A 72 -7.37 1.78 16.23
N GLY A 73 -6.95 2.69 15.37
CA GLY A 73 -6.02 3.76 15.73
C GLY A 73 -4.62 3.27 16.11
N LEU A 74 -4.25 2.03 15.74
CA LEU A 74 -2.96 1.45 16.09
C LEU A 74 -1.85 2.10 15.26
N ARG A 75 -1.13 3.06 15.86
CA ARG A 75 -0.06 3.82 15.18
C ARG A 75 1.36 3.29 15.44
N SER A 76 1.56 2.50 16.50
CA SER A 76 2.89 1.96 16.86
C SER A 76 3.61 1.23 15.71
N PRO A 77 2.93 0.50 14.79
CA PRO A 77 3.61 -0.18 13.70
C PRO A 77 4.06 0.74 12.56
N ILE A 78 3.64 2.01 12.52
CA ILE A 78 3.89 2.88 11.35
C ILE A 78 5.37 3.15 11.12
N LYS A 79 6.11 3.56 12.17
CA LYS A 79 7.56 3.81 12.05
C LYS A 79 8.29 2.57 11.56
N ALA A 80 7.86 1.47 12.11
CA ALA A 80 8.37 0.15 11.93
C ALA A 80 8.20 -0.31 10.47
N LEU A 81 6.97 -0.24 9.96
CA LEU A 81 6.62 -0.54 8.57
C LEU A 81 7.28 0.43 7.58
N GLY A 82 7.41 1.71 7.95
CA GLY A 82 8.09 2.71 7.13
C GLY A 82 9.57 2.38 6.91
N LYS A 83 10.27 1.95 7.97
CA LYS A 83 11.67 1.47 7.87
C LYS A 83 11.79 0.27 6.93
N ALA A 84 10.93 -0.74 7.11
CA ALA A 84 10.95 -1.94 6.29
C ALA A 84 10.67 -1.64 4.81
N LEU A 85 9.70 -0.77 4.52
CA LEU A 85 9.42 -0.32 3.16
C LEU A 85 10.58 0.45 2.55
N ALA A 86 11.21 1.36 3.31
CA ALA A 86 12.37 2.11 2.84
C ALA A 86 13.53 1.17 2.46
N GLN A 87 13.81 0.16 3.28
CA GLN A 87 14.83 -0.85 2.98
C GLN A 87 14.54 -1.61 1.68
N GLN A 88 13.31 -2.10 1.50
CA GLN A 88 12.92 -2.81 0.28
C GLN A 88 12.96 -1.92 -0.97
N VAL A 89 12.58 -0.66 -0.83
CA VAL A 89 12.65 0.34 -1.92
C VAL A 89 14.09 0.62 -2.30
N ALA A 90 14.99 0.80 -1.33
CA ALA A 90 16.40 1.08 -1.57
C ALA A 90 17.12 -0.06 -2.31
N THR A 91 16.75 -1.32 -2.03
CA THR A 91 17.35 -2.49 -2.69
C THR A 91 16.71 -2.82 -4.04
N GLY A 92 15.48 -2.38 -4.30
CA GLY A 92 14.67 -2.83 -5.43
C GLY A 92 14.51 -1.85 -6.59
N GLN A 93 14.95 -0.58 -6.45
CA GLN A 93 14.74 0.43 -7.49
C GLN A 93 16.02 0.71 -8.30
N PRO A 94 15.98 0.60 -9.65
CA PRO A 94 17.14 0.89 -10.51
C PRO A 94 17.61 2.34 -10.42
N ARG A 95 16.70 3.26 -10.06
CA ARG A 95 16.96 4.68 -9.87
C ARG A 95 16.26 5.14 -8.59
N PRO A 96 16.97 5.80 -7.66
CA PRO A 96 16.36 6.29 -6.42
C PRO A 96 15.18 7.24 -6.67
N ALA A 97 14.21 7.27 -5.76
CA ALA A 97 13.21 8.33 -5.78
C ALA A 97 13.84 9.68 -5.37
N THR A 98 13.20 10.78 -5.75
CA THR A 98 13.59 12.16 -5.37
C THR A 98 12.58 12.80 -4.42
N VAL A 99 11.38 12.21 -4.32
CA VAL A 99 10.29 12.72 -3.48
C VAL A 99 9.37 11.56 -3.12
N VAL A 100 8.86 11.57 -1.89
CA VAL A 100 7.84 10.65 -1.42
C VAL A 100 6.50 11.37 -1.34
N THR A 101 5.45 10.73 -1.86
CA THR A 101 4.05 11.20 -1.71
C THR A 101 3.17 10.03 -1.30
N TRP A 102 1.93 10.31 -0.89
CA TRP A 102 0.95 9.31 -0.52
C TRP A 102 -0.36 9.47 -1.28
N ILE A 103 -1.18 8.41 -1.30
CA ILE A 103 -2.56 8.49 -1.77
C ILE A 103 -3.42 9.05 -0.63
N PRO A 104 -3.97 10.28 -0.77
CA PRO A 104 -4.73 10.89 0.31
C PRO A 104 -6.03 10.13 0.61
N ALA A 105 -6.30 9.94 1.90
CA ALA A 105 -7.58 9.46 2.38
C ALA A 105 -8.70 10.49 2.08
N SER A 106 -9.95 10.01 1.96
CA SER A 106 -11.11 10.90 1.87
C SER A 106 -11.25 11.73 3.15
N THR A 107 -11.89 12.89 3.08
CA THR A 107 -12.20 13.72 4.26
C THR A 107 -12.95 12.92 5.33
N ARG A 108 -13.95 12.14 4.91
CA ARG A 108 -14.69 11.22 5.80
C ARG A 108 -13.79 10.19 6.48
N HIS A 109 -12.87 9.56 5.75
CA HIS A 109 -11.95 8.59 6.36
C HIS A 109 -10.93 9.25 7.29
N ARG A 110 -10.45 10.47 6.96
CA ARG A 110 -9.60 11.24 7.87
C ARG A 110 -10.33 11.60 9.16
N ALA A 111 -11.56 12.09 9.06
CA ALA A 111 -12.39 12.43 10.22
C ALA A 111 -12.67 11.18 11.08
N GLN A 112 -13.06 10.06 10.47
CA GLN A 112 -13.35 8.82 11.18
C GLN A 112 -12.13 8.22 11.88
N ARG A 113 -10.93 8.38 11.30
CA ARG A 113 -9.71 7.69 11.75
C ARG A 113 -8.73 8.59 12.51
N GLY A 114 -9.01 9.89 12.58
CA GLY A 114 -8.15 10.91 13.21
C GLY A 114 -6.77 11.10 12.56
N ALA A 115 -6.49 10.44 11.42
CA ALA A 115 -5.24 10.56 10.67
C ALA A 115 -5.36 10.00 9.24
N ASP A 116 -4.45 10.41 8.37
CA ASP A 116 -4.18 9.78 7.09
C ASP A 116 -3.03 8.78 7.25
N HIS A 117 -3.35 7.50 7.35
CA HIS A 117 -2.34 6.45 7.61
C HIS A 117 -1.32 6.33 6.47
N ALA A 118 -1.72 6.58 5.23
CA ALA A 118 -0.82 6.61 4.10
C ALA A 118 0.16 7.79 4.22
N GLU A 119 -0.28 8.94 4.74
CA GLU A 119 0.61 10.08 5.06
C GLU A 119 1.61 9.73 6.15
N LEU A 120 1.15 9.16 7.27
CA LEU A 120 2.03 8.80 8.39
C LEU A 120 3.10 7.79 7.94
N LEU A 121 2.71 6.81 7.15
CA LEU A 121 3.62 5.84 6.57
C LEU A 121 4.60 6.50 5.59
N ALA A 122 4.11 7.36 4.69
CA ALA A 122 4.94 8.07 3.72
C ALA A 122 6.01 8.94 4.38
N ARG A 123 5.65 9.67 5.44
CA ARG A 123 6.60 10.46 6.22
C ARG A 123 7.68 9.60 6.86
N SER A 124 7.29 8.44 7.40
CA SER A 124 8.27 7.49 7.96
C SER A 124 9.20 6.91 6.90
N VAL A 125 8.69 6.56 5.72
CA VAL A 125 9.51 6.07 4.60
C VAL A 125 10.48 7.16 4.15
N ALA A 126 9.98 8.38 3.96
CA ALA A 126 10.76 9.52 3.51
C ALA A 126 11.91 9.84 4.47
N HIS A 127 11.66 9.80 5.78
CA HIS A 127 12.69 9.95 6.80
C HIS A 127 13.81 8.89 6.67
N HIS A 128 13.47 7.63 6.42
CA HIS A 128 14.48 6.56 6.27
C HIS A 128 15.21 6.56 4.93
N LEU A 129 14.65 7.21 3.91
CA LEU A 129 15.29 7.38 2.60
C LEU A 129 16.04 8.71 2.46
N ASP A 130 16.00 9.56 3.48
CA ASP A 130 16.47 10.94 3.43
C ASP A 130 15.87 11.73 2.25
N LEU A 131 14.55 11.63 2.09
CA LEU A 131 13.80 12.27 1.02
C LEU A 131 12.72 13.22 1.57
N PRO A 132 12.33 14.25 0.82
CA PRO A 132 11.19 15.07 1.19
C PRO A 132 9.88 14.29 1.03
N ALA A 133 9.03 14.33 2.06
CA ALA A 133 7.63 13.92 1.97
C ALA A 133 6.75 15.11 1.55
N ARG A 134 6.15 15.05 0.37
CA ARG A 134 5.28 16.12 -0.15
C ARG A 134 3.91 15.59 -0.51
N ARG A 135 2.87 16.36 -0.17
CA ARG A 135 1.49 16.05 -0.57
C ARG A 135 1.26 16.45 -2.03
N LEU A 136 1.68 15.60 -2.97
CA LEU A 136 1.52 15.87 -4.40
C LEU A 136 0.11 15.58 -4.90
N LEU A 137 -0.65 14.73 -4.21
CA LEU A 137 -1.99 14.34 -4.62
C LEU A 137 -3.08 15.04 -3.82
N LEU A 138 -4.11 15.47 -4.54
CA LEU A 138 -5.36 16.00 -4.03
C LEU A 138 -6.49 15.04 -4.42
N ARG A 139 -7.38 14.74 -3.48
CA ARG A 139 -8.54 13.89 -3.69
C ARG A 139 -9.79 14.75 -3.73
N ALA A 140 -10.58 14.59 -4.80
CA ALA A 140 -11.87 15.24 -4.89
C ALA A 140 -12.84 14.68 -3.82
N PRO A 141 -13.81 15.48 -3.35
CA PRO A 141 -14.93 14.97 -2.55
C PRO A 141 -15.67 13.86 -3.30
N GLY A 142 -16.10 12.82 -2.59
CA GLY A 142 -16.84 11.70 -3.17
C GLY A 142 -17.23 10.65 -2.13
N PRO A 143 -18.24 9.81 -2.40
CA PRO A 143 -18.76 8.83 -1.44
C PRO A 143 -17.69 7.81 -1.01
N ALA A 144 -17.86 7.27 0.20
CA ALA A 144 -16.93 6.30 0.78
C ALA A 144 -16.84 5.02 -0.08
N GLN A 145 -15.62 4.52 -0.31
CA GLN A 145 -15.35 3.34 -1.14
C GLN A 145 -16.01 2.03 -0.64
N HIS A 146 -16.47 2.00 0.62
CA HIS A 146 -17.17 0.85 1.19
C HIS A 146 -18.61 0.70 0.67
N THR A 147 -19.22 1.80 0.21
CA THR A 147 -20.56 1.86 -0.40
C THR A 147 -20.57 1.63 -1.91
N LEU A 148 -19.38 1.48 -2.52
CA LEU A 148 -19.22 1.38 -3.97
C LEU A 148 -19.29 -0.07 -4.45
N THR A 149 -19.98 -0.29 -5.58
CA THR A 149 -20.05 -1.58 -6.27
C THR A 149 -18.67 -2.06 -6.73
N VAL A 150 -18.53 -3.36 -7.05
CA VAL A 150 -17.26 -3.92 -7.59
C VAL A 150 -16.76 -3.12 -8.79
N THR A 151 -17.66 -2.64 -9.64
CA THR A 151 -17.37 -1.80 -10.82
C THR A 151 -16.82 -0.43 -10.44
N GLN A 152 -17.40 0.22 -9.42
CA GLN A 152 -16.92 1.50 -8.90
C GLN A 152 -15.61 1.38 -8.09
N ARG A 153 -15.29 0.21 -7.55
CA ARG A 153 -13.95 -0.08 -6.98
C ARG A 153 -12.87 -0.24 -8.05
N ARG A 154 -13.23 -0.48 -9.31
CA ARG A 154 -12.29 -0.60 -10.44
C ARG A 154 -11.83 0.76 -10.98
N SER A 155 -12.65 1.81 -10.88
CA SER A 155 -12.31 3.16 -11.36
C SER A 155 -11.39 3.94 -10.41
N GLY A 156 -11.38 3.61 -9.11
CA GLY A 156 -10.54 4.27 -8.12
C GLY A 156 -11.03 5.68 -7.74
N PRO A 157 -10.33 6.39 -6.85
CA PRO A 157 -10.70 7.74 -6.44
C PRO A 157 -10.32 8.77 -7.52
N THR A 158 -11.11 9.84 -7.66
CA THR A 158 -10.72 10.99 -8.47
C THR A 158 -9.57 11.75 -7.80
N LEU A 159 -8.40 11.72 -8.44
CA LEU A 159 -7.18 12.36 -7.96
C LEU A 159 -6.68 13.40 -8.96
N ARG A 160 -6.18 14.51 -8.43
CA ARG A 160 -5.44 15.53 -9.18
C ARG A 160 -4.06 15.68 -8.55
N SER A 161 -3.05 15.92 -9.37
CA SER A 161 -1.71 16.22 -8.88
C SER A 161 -1.52 17.73 -8.76
N ARG A 162 -0.75 18.15 -7.76
CA ARG A 162 -0.10 19.45 -7.73
C ARG A 162 0.95 19.52 -8.85
N PRO A 163 1.45 20.72 -9.20
CA PRO A 163 2.61 20.85 -10.08
C PRO A 163 3.79 20.03 -9.57
N ILE A 164 4.48 19.35 -10.49
CA ILE A 164 5.62 18.48 -10.20
C ILE A 164 6.79 18.92 -11.08
N ASN A 165 8.01 18.86 -10.55
CA ASN A 165 9.22 19.04 -11.35
C ASN A 165 9.28 17.95 -12.43
N PRO A 166 9.50 18.28 -13.71
CA PRO A 166 9.59 17.29 -14.80
C PRO A 166 10.60 16.15 -14.56
N ASP A 167 11.65 16.39 -13.77
CA ASP A 167 12.65 15.39 -13.41
C ASP A 167 12.31 14.57 -12.16
N ALA A 168 11.17 14.83 -11.53
CA ALA A 168 10.77 14.15 -10.31
C ALA A 168 10.56 12.64 -10.54
N ARG A 169 11.31 11.85 -9.78
CA ARG A 169 11.09 10.42 -9.57
C ARG A 169 10.29 10.26 -8.29
N VAL A 170 9.01 9.93 -8.42
CA VAL A 170 8.05 9.94 -7.32
C VAL A 170 7.88 8.54 -6.75
N LEU A 171 8.12 8.39 -5.45
CA LEU A 171 7.72 7.21 -4.69
C LEU A 171 6.32 7.43 -4.10
N LEU A 172 5.34 6.67 -4.58
CA LEU A 172 3.96 6.70 -4.12
C LEU A 172 3.73 5.64 -3.03
N ILE A 173 3.30 6.09 -1.86
CA ILE A 173 3.02 5.25 -0.70
C ILE A 173 1.50 5.08 -0.50
N ASP A 174 1.08 3.85 -0.20
CA ASP A 174 -0.26 3.53 0.31
C ASP A 174 -0.16 2.42 1.37
N ASP A 175 -1.19 2.24 2.18
CA ASP A 175 -1.20 1.18 3.20
C ASP A 175 -1.59 -0.18 2.61
N VAL A 176 -2.60 -0.23 1.74
CA VAL A 176 -3.03 -1.47 1.07
C VAL A 176 -3.50 -1.20 -0.34
N THR A 177 -3.19 -2.12 -1.24
CA THR A 177 -3.84 -2.17 -2.55
C THR A 177 -4.57 -3.49 -2.74
N THR A 178 -5.80 -3.43 -3.25
CA THR A 178 -6.60 -4.63 -3.55
C THR A 178 -6.71 -4.85 -5.05
N THR A 179 -7.41 -3.94 -5.75
CA THR A 179 -7.57 -3.98 -7.22
C THR A 179 -6.48 -3.24 -7.97
N GLY A 180 -5.60 -2.51 -7.28
CA GLY A 180 -4.67 -1.56 -7.90
C GLY A 180 -5.32 -0.27 -8.40
N ALA A 181 -6.63 -0.08 -8.27
CA ALA A 181 -7.32 1.07 -8.87
C ALA A 181 -6.84 2.42 -8.29
N SER A 182 -6.72 2.52 -6.96
CA SER A 182 -6.21 3.74 -6.31
C SER A 182 -4.79 4.08 -6.78
N VAL A 183 -3.92 3.06 -6.83
CA VAL A 183 -2.54 3.19 -7.28
C VAL A 183 -2.47 3.66 -8.74
N ARG A 184 -3.25 3.04 -9.64
CA ARG A 184 -3.28 3.41 -11.06
C ARG A 184 -3.76 4.85 -11.25
N THR A 185 -4.84 5.25 -10.58
CA THR A 185 -5.36 6.61 -10.73
C THR A 185 -4.39 7.65 -10.17
N ALA A 186 -3.72 7.35 -9.06
CA ALA A 186 -2.68 8.20 -8.49
C ALA A 186 -1.47 8.34 -9.43
N ALA A 187 -0.95 7.22 -9.94
CA ALA A 187 0.18 7.23 -10.86
C ALA A 187 -0.12 7.99 -12.15
N ARG A 188 -1.31 7.81 -12.72
CA ARG A 188 -1.76 8.58 -13.90
C ARG A 188 -1.82 10.08 -13.62
N ALA A 189 -2.33 10.49 -12.46
CA ALA A 189 -2.38 11.90 -12.08
C ALA A 189 -0.97 12.52 -11.94
N LEU A 190 -0.02 11.80 -11.34
CA LEU A 190 1.36 12.24 -11.17
C LEU A 190 2.09 12.36 -12.53
N ARG A 191 1.94 11.35 -13.40
CA ARG A 191 2.53 11.37 -14.75
C ARG A 191 2.00 12.51 -15.60
N ARG A 192 0.68 12.73 -15.59
CA ARG A 192 0.05 13.85 -16.31
C ARG A 192 0.53 15.22 -15.83
N ALA A 193 0.99 15.32 -14.59
CA ALA A 193 1.60 16.52 -14.04
C ALA A 193 3.12 16.62 -14.29
N GLY A 194 3.70 15.70 -15.07
CA GLY A 194 5.09 15.77 -15.53
C GLY A 194 6.08 14.86 -14.80
N ALA A 195 5.66 13.97 -13.88
CA ALA A 195 6.60 13.10 -13.18
C ALA A 195 7.38 12.17 -14.14
N LYS A 196 8.72 12.24 -14.11
CA LYS A 196 9.63 11.39 -14.90
C LYS A 196 9.42 9.90 -14.64
N GLN A 197 9.26 9.54 -13.37
CA GLN A 197 9.03 8.16 -12.95
C GLN A 197 8.04 8.12 -11.79
N VAL A 198 7.24 7.07 -11.75
CA VAL A 198 6.36 6.76 -10.61
C VAL A 198 6.57 5.31 -10.21
N THR A 199 7.12 5.12 -9.02
CA THR A 199 7.22 3.82 -8.34
C THR A 199 6.26 3.78 -7.16
N VAL A 200 5.87 2.59 -6.74
CA VAL A 200 4.84 2.40 -5.73
C VAL A 200 5.34 1.46 -4.64
N ALA A 201 5.06 1.78 -3.39
CA ALA A 201 5.34 0.93 -2.25
C ALA A 201 4.12 0.86 -1.31
N VAL A 202 3.73 -0.36 -0.93
CA VAL A 202 2.58 -0.62 -0.06
C VAL A 202 2.89 -1.63 1.05
N VAL A 203 2.21 -1.55 2.19
CA VAL A 203 2.38 -2.56 3.25
C VAL A 203 1.83 -3.90 2.78
N ALA A 204 0.63 -3.92 2.21
CA ALA A 204 0.04 -5.15 1.73
C ALA A 204 -0.66 -5.01 0.37
N ALA A 205 -0.54 -6.04 -0.47
CA ALA A 205 -1.21 -6.10 -1.77
C ALA A 205 -2.03 -7.40 -1.90
N THR A 206 -3.26 -7.32 -2.41
CA THR A 206 -4.00 -8.53 -2.77
C THR A 206 -3.33 -9.15 -4.01
N PRO A 207 -2.93 -10.44 -3.96
CA PRO A 207 -2.42 -11.12 -5.15
C PRO A 207 -3.46 -11.06 -6.28
N PRO A 208 -3.04 -10.94 -7.55
CA PRO A 208 -3.97 -11.11 -8.66
C PRO A 208 -4.66 -12.47 -8.51
N ARG A 209 -6.00 -12.49 -8.66
CA ARG A 209 -6.71 -13.77 -8.73
C ARG A 209 -6.24 -14.46 -10.00
N TYR A 210 -5.48 -15.54 -9.85
CA TYR A 210 -5.26 -16.46 -10.95
C TYR A 210 -6.61 -17.08 -11.31
N THR A 211 -7.23 -16.59 -12.38
CA THR A 211 -8.25 -17.36 -13.10
C THR A 211 -7.49 -18.18 -14.14
N PRO A 212 -7.42 -19.52 -14.01
CA PRO A 212 -6.87 -20.32 -15.09
C PRO A 212 -7.65 -19.98 -16.35
N ARG A 213 -6.94 -19.48 -17.36
CA ARG A 213 -7.51 -19.39 -18.71
C ARG A 213 -7.79 -20.84 -19.09
N ARG A 214 -9.07 -21.23 -19.23
CA ARG A 214 -9.40 -22.52 -19.85
C ARG A 214 -8.64 -22.57 -21.18
N PRO A 215 -7.87 -23.63 -21.47
CA PRO A 215 -7.25 -23.78 -22.78
C PRO A 215 -8.35 -23.63 -23.82
N ARG A 216 -8.13 -22.76 -24.81
CA ARG A 216 -9.01 -22.68 -25.97
C ARG A 216 -8.97 -24.07 -26.63
N PRO A 217 -10.10 -24.75 -26.85
CA PRO A 217 -10.10 -26.03 -27.54
C PRO A 217 -9.35 -25.83 -28.86
N LEU A 218 -8.35 -26.66 -29.10
CA LEU A 218 -7.75 -26.76 -30.43
C LEU A 218 -8.88 -27.24 -31.33
N THR A 219 -9.46 -26.33 -32.11
CA THR A 219 -10.37 -26.71 -33.18
C THR A 219 -9.57 -27.58 -34.13
N ALA A 220 -9.85 -28.88 -34.12
CA ALA A 220 -9.34 -29.80 -35.12
C ALA A 220 -9.71 -29.22 -36.48
N ARG A 221 -8.70 -28.89 -37.29
CA ARG A 221 -8.92 -28.63 -38.71
C ARG A 221 -9.35 -29.96 -39.31
N SER A 222 -10.64 -30.06 -39.66
CA SER A 222 -11.15 -31.10 -40.54
C SER A 222 -10.37 -31.03 -41.85
N ARG A 223 -9.75 -32.16 -42.23
CA ARG A 223 -9.26 -32.40 -43.59
C ARG A 223 -10.44 -32.61 -44.53
#